data_AF-A0A0F0GCV3-F1
#
_entry.id   AF-A0A0F0GCV3-F1
#
_cell.length_a   1.000
_cell.length_b   1.000
_cell.length_c   1.000
_cell.angle_alpha   90.00
_cell.angle_beta   90.00
_cell.angle_gamma   90.00
#
_symmetry.space_group_name_H-M   'P 1'
#
loop_
_entity.id
_entity.type
_entity.pdbx_description
1 polymer ?
#
loop_
_entity_poly.entity_id
_entity_poly.type
_entity_poly.pdbx_seq_one_letter_code
_entity_poly.pdbx_strand_id
1 'polypeptide(L)' 'MSMQRRTFLRLSTVAAATVGGATLLGTGLAGAAPTWLLGTAPTTPFAVGVRQYSWTRGSRKINTYVYYPATG' A
#
# COMPACT_ATOMS: atom_id res chain seq x y z
N MET A 1 -7.54 20.62 -11.82
CA MET A 1 -7.44 20.11 -10.43
C MET A 1 -6.04 20.43 -9.92
N SER A 2 -5.90 21.44 -9.06
CA SER A 2 -4.60 21.89 -8.52
C SER A 2 -4.29 21.09 -7.26
N MET A 3 -3.22 20.29 -7.26
CA MET A 3 -2.79 19.53 -6.09
C MET A 3 -1.70 20.35 -5.38
N GLN A 4 -2.07 20.94 -4.24
CA GLN A 4 -1.19 21.77 -3.41
C GLN A 4 0.01 20.96 -2.91
N ARG A 5 1.19 21.17 -3.52
CA ARG A 5 2.48 20.58 -3.10
C ARG A 5 2.81 21.08 -1.70
N ARG A 6 2.72 20.20 -0.69
CA ARG A 6 3.24 20.46 0.65
C ARG A 6 4.77 20.42 0.60
N THR A 7 5.39 21.59 0.58
CA THR A 7 6.82 21.80 0.78
C THR A 7 7.19 21.45 2.21
N PHE A 8 7.74 20.26 2.45
CA PHE A 8 8.36 19.95 3.74
C PHE A 8 9.81 20.44 3.73
N LEU A 9 10.10 21.21 4.77
CA LEU A 9 11.24 22.09 5.00
C LEU A 9 12.58 21.33 4.98
N ARG A 10 13.53 21.82 4.18
CA ARG A 10 14.96 21.47 4.26
C ARG A 10 15.56 22.14 5.49
N LEU A 11 15.80 21.37 6.54
CA LEU A 11 16.73 21.61 7.66
C LEU A 11 16.73 20.25 8.39
N SER A 12 17.71 19.35 8.22
CA SER A 12 18.99 19.39 8.93
C SER A 12 20.00 18.47 8.22
N THR A 13 20.95 19.05 7.49
CA THR A 13 22.21 18.39 7.14
C THR A 13 23.13 18.44 8.35
N VAL A 14 23.74 17.29 8.71
CA VAL A 14 24.69 17.03 9.81
C VAL A 14 24.05 16.33 11.03
N ALA A 15 23.87 15.00 10.93
CA ALA A 15 24.02 14.01 12.02
C ALA A 15 23.48 12.62 11.60
N ALA A 16 24.09 11.96 10.61
CA ALA A 16 23.81 10.54 10.34
C ALA A 16 24.97 9.83 9.63
N ALA A 17 26.20 10.13 10.04
CA ALA A 17 27.33 9.23 9.81
C ALA A 17 27.68 8.67 11.18
N THR A 18 27.25 7.43 11.50
CA THR A 18 27.90 6.52 12.51
C THR A 18 27.11 5.29 12.98
N VAL A 19 25.90 4.96 12.52
CA VAL A 19 25.26 3.71 13.00
C VAL A 19 24.49 2.96 11.91
N GLY A 20 25.03 1.81 11.51
CA GLY A 20 24.27 0.60 11.16
C GLY A 20 23.43 0.65 9.89
N GLY A 21 23.97 0.13 8.79
CA GLY A 21 23.24 -0.20 7.56
C GLY A 21 22.25 -1.37 7.68
N ALA A 22 21.49 -1.45 8.78
CA ALA A 22 20.54 -2.52 9.08
C ALA A 22 19.10 -2.03 9.32
N THR A 23 18.79 -0.76 9.06
CA THR A 23 17.45 -0.16 9.26
C THR A 23 16.75 0.29 7.98
N LEU A 24 17.20 -0.20 6.81
CA LEU A 24 16.59 0.12 5.50
C LEU A 24 15.54 -0.91 5.05
N LEU A 25 15.50 -2.07 5.69
CA LEU A 25 14.33 -2.95 5.69
C LEU A 25 13.51 -2.58 6.92
N GLY A 26 12.72 -1.51 6.81
CA GLY A 26 11.79 -1.14 7.86
C GLY A 26 11.02 -2.38 8.30
N THR A 27 10.98 -2.65 9.61
CA THR A 27 10.26 -3.74 10.26
C THR A 27 8.74 -3.63 10.11
N GLY A 28 8.27 -2.96 9.05
CA GLY A 28 6.92 -3.03 8.55
C GLY A 28 6.64 -4.38 7.93
N LEU A 29 6.69 -5.44 8.74
CA LEU A 29 5.54 -6.33 8.78
C LEU A 29 4.40 -5.42 9.22
N ALA A 30 3.80 -4.70 8.25
CA ALA A 30 2.53 -4.03 8.44
C ALA A 30 1.65 -5.11 9.04
N GLY A 31 1.35 -4.95 10.34
CA GLY A 31 0.79 -6.03 11.14
C GLY A 31 -0.38 -6.61 10.35
N ALA A 32 -0.19 -7.81 9.82
CA ALA A 32 -1.27 -8.53 9.21
C ALA A 32 -2.24 -8.70 10.38
N ALA A 33 -3.33 -7.93 10.35
CA ALA A 33 -4.36 -8.03 11.37
C ALA A 33 -4.66 -9.53 11.45
N PRO A 34 -4.54 -10.13 12.64
CA PRO A 34 -4.68 -11.56 12.74
C PRO A 34 -6.06 -11.93 12.19
N THR A 35 -6.12 -12.99 11.39
CA THR A 35 -7.27 -13.32 10.53
C THR A 35 -8.60 -13.42 11.26
N TRP A 36 -8.57 -13.69 12.57
CA TRP A 36 -9.74 -13.69 13.44
C TRP A 36 -10.41 -12.31 13.62
N LEU A 37 -9.69 -11.20 13.38
CA LEU A 37 -10.27 -9.85 13.34
C LEU A 37 -10.96 -9.52 12.00
N LEU A 38 -10.67 -10.27 10.94
CA LEU A 38 -11.16 -10.00 9.58
C LEU A 38 -12.44 -10.78 9.23
N GLY A 39 -12.97 -11.57 10.18
CA GLY A 39 -14.10 -12.45 9.97
C GLY A 39 -13.73 -13.75 9.25
N THR A 40 -14.62 -14.74 9.31
CA THR A 40 -14.45 -16.01 8.60
C THR A 40 -14.60 -15.79 7.09
N ALA A 41 -13.77 -16.45 6.29
CA ALA A 41 -13.91 -16.43 4.84
C ALA A 41 -15.31 -16.95 4.43
N PRO A 42 -15.94 -16.36 3.41
CA PRO A 42 -17.21 -16.86 2.90
C PRO A 42 -17.10 -18.34 2.49
N THR A 43 -18.00 -19.18 2.99
CA THR A 43 -18.05 -20.62 2.66
C THR A 43 -18.97 -20.92 1.49
N THR A 44 -19.87 -20.00 1.14
CA THR A 44 -20.77 -20.10 -0.01
C THR A 44 -20.04 -19.63 -1.28
N PRO A 45 -19.97 -20.46 -2.34
CA PRO A 45 -19.40 -20.03 -3.62
C PRO A 45 -20.18 -18.89 -4.26
N PHE A 46 -19.49 -17.95 -4.91
CA PHE A 46 -20.08 -16.87 -5.70
C PHE A 46 -19.20 -16.54 -6.91
N ALA A 47 -19.80 -15.97 -7.96
CA ALA A 47 -19.05 -15.52 -9.12
C ALA A 47 -18.17 -14.31 -8.75
N VAL A 48 -16.91 -14.31 -9.18
CA VAL A 48 -15.95 -13.25 -8.86
C VAL A 48 -15.68 -12.43 -10.12
N GLY A 49 -16.05 -11.15 -10.07
CA GLY A 49 -15.67 -10.16 -11.08
C GLY A 49 -14.30 -9.56 -10.78
N VAL A 50 -13.60 -9.11 -11.82
CA VAL A 50 -12.32 -8.40 -11.70
C VAL A 50 -12.37 -7.11 -12.49
N ARG A 51 -11.95 -6.01 -11.86
CA ARG A 51 -11.73 -4.74 -12.55
C ARG A 51 -10.29 -4.29 -12.39
N GLN A 52 -9.65 -3.98 -13.51
CA GLN A 52 -8.32 -3.41 -13.54
C GLN A 52 -8.40 -1.87 -13.62
N TYR A 53 -7.56 -1.22 -12.82
CA TYR A 53 -7.28 0.21 -12.91
C TYR A 53 -5.79 0.41 -13.13
N SER A 54 -5.45 1.07 -14.23
CA SER A 54 -4.08 1.47 -14.53
C SER A 54 -3.92 2.95 -14.24
N TRP A 55 -2.95 3.30 -13.40
CA TRP A 55 -2.71 4.67 -12.99
C TRP A 55 -1.23 4.91 -12.68
N THR A 56 -0.84 6.16 -12.48
CA THR A 56 0.54 6.54 -12.19
C THR A 56 0.65 7.29 -10.88
N ARG A 57 1.72 7.01 -10.12
CA ARG A 57 2.15 7.81 -8.97
C ARG A 57 3.56 8.33 -9.25
N GLY A 58 3.65 9.58 -9.72
CA GLY A 58 4.91 10.12 -10.23
C GLY A 58 5.38 9.34 -11.46
N SER A 59 6.62 8.87 -11.45
CA SER A 59 7.19 8.05 -12.53
C SER A 59 6.79 6.57 -12.48
N ARG A 60 6.09 6.12 -11.43
CA ARG A 60 5.71 4.71 -11.27
C ARG A 60 4.35 4.45 -11.91
N LYS A 61 4.31 3.48 -12.82
CA LYS A 61 3.06 2.89 -13.30
C LYS A 61 2.58 1.84 -12.30
N ILE A 62 1.30 1.89 -11.95
CA ILE A 62 0.66 0.99 -11.00
C ILE A 62 -0.58 0.41 -11.68
N ASN A 63 -0.72 -0.91 -11.59
CA ASN A 63 -1.94 -1.61 -11.95
C ASN A 63 -2.58 -2.12 -10.67
N THR A 64 -3.85 -1.79 -10.46
CA THR A 64 -4.64 -2.25 -9.33
C THR A 64 -5.74 -3.16 -9.84
N TYR A 65 -5.82 -4.38 -9.30
CA TYR A 65 -6.90 -5.33 -9.59
C TYR A 65 -7.82 -5.39 -8.39
N VAL A 66 -9.10 -5.13 -8.60
CA VAL A 66 -10.14 -5.23 -7.58
C VAL A 66 -11.02 -6.43 -7.89
N TYR A 67 -11.02 -7.39 -6.97
CA TYR A 67 -11.86 -8.58 -7.00
C TYR A 67 -13.12 -8.31 -6.18
N TYR A 68 -14.29 -8.59 -6.72
CA TYR A 68 -15.57 -8.33 -6.06
C TYR A 68 -16.62 -9.40 -6.41
N PRO A 69 -17.61 -9.64 -5.53
CA PRO A 69 -18.75 -10.49 -5.86
C PRO A 69 -19.50 -9.93 -7.07
N ALA A 70 -19.65 -10.73 -8.11
CA ALA A 70 -20.35 -10.36 -9.33
C ALA A 70 -21.59 -11.23 -9.52
N THR A 71 -22.55 -10.70 -10.26
CA THR A 71 -23.62 -11.50 -10.85
C THR A 71 -23.01 -12.37 -11.96
N GLY A 72 -23.28 -13.68 -11.90
CA GLY A 72 -22.87 -14.65 -12.92
C GLY A 72 -23.81 -14.69 -14.10
#